data_AF-A0A2E2E9Y6-F1
#
_entry.id   AF-A0A2E2E9Y6-F1
#
_cell.length_a   1.000
_cell.length_b   1.000
_cell.length_c   1.000
_cell.angle_alpha   90.00
_cell.angle_beta   90.00
_cell.angle_gamma   90.00
#
_symmetry.space_group_name_H-M   'P 1'
#
loop_
_entity.id
_entity.type
_entity.pdbx_description
1 polymer ?
#
loop_
_entity_poly.entity_id
_entity_poly.type
_entity_poly.pdbx_seq_one_letter_code
_entity_poly.pdbx_strand_id
1 'polypeptide(L)' 'MNENVQMGVLYTPSEVSKIIGISKSTLANWRVTRSDGPPFIRVGGRAIRYSANDLLEWLEKQRRTSTAG' A
#
# COMPACT_ATOMS: atom_id res chain seq x y z
N MET A 1 8.72 -26.29 -15.42
CA MET A 1 7.69 -25.35 -14.95
C MET A 1 8.37 -24.52 -13.89
N ASN A 2 8.95 -23.39 -14.29
CA ASN A 2 9.71 -22.56 -13.37
C ASN A 2 8.68 -21.66 -12.70
N GLU A 3 8.18 -22.12 -11.56
CA GLU A 3 7.38 -21.32 -10.65
C GLU A 3 8.32 -20.24 -10.08
N ASN A 4 8.50 -19.18 -10.86
CA ASN A 4 9.12 -17.95 -10.37
C ASN A 4 8.18 -17.44 -9.29
N VAL A 5 8.48 -17.82 -8.04
CA VAL A 5 7.97 -17.12 -6.87
C VAL A 5 8.51 -15.71 -7.02
N GLN A 6 7.67 -14.82 -7.58
CA GLN A 6 7.97 -13.40 -7.65
C GLN A 6 8.13 -12.95 -6.19
N MET A 7 9.36 -12.86 -5.73
CA MET A 7 9.71 -12.25 -4.45
C MET A 7 9.24 -10.80 -4.55
N GLY A 8 7.99 -10.56 -4.18
CA GLY A 8 7.31 -9.29 -4.36
C GLY A 8 8.08 -8.22 -3.59
N VAL A 9 8.39 -7.11 -4.26
CA VAL A 9 9.03 -5.97 -3.61
C VAL A 9 8.13 -5.48 -2.48
N LEU A 10 8.69 -5.45 -1.26
CA LEU A 10 8.00 -4.98 -0.05
C LEU A 10 8.48 -3.60 0.35
N TYR A 11 7.61 -2.62 0.23
CA TYR A 11 7.90 -1.24 0.60
C TYR A 11 7.64 -0.98 2.07
N THR A 12 8.48 -0.16 2.69
CA THR A 12 8.25 0.44 4.00
C THR A 12 7.20 1.56 3.91
N PRO A 13 6.59 1.98 5.04
CA PRO A 13 5.70 3.14 5.05
C PRO A 13 6.37 4.43 4.53
N SER A 14 7.69 4.55 4.72
CA SER A 14 8.47 5.69 4.21
C SER A 14 8.60 5.68 2.69
N GLU A 15 8.76 4.51 2.09
CA GLU A 15 8.82 4.37 0.63
C GLU A 15 7.44 4.58 0.01
N VAL A 16 6.39 3.95 0.57
CA VAL A 16 5.01 4.17 0.11
C VAL A 16 4.63 5.64 0.18
N SER A 17 4.98 6.32 1.27
CA SER A 17 4.74 7.75 1.43
C SER A 17 5.32 8.58 0.29
N LYS A 18 6.53 8.22 -0.20
CA LYS A 18 7.16 8.87 -1.35
C LYS A 18 6.50 8.48 -2.68
N ILE A 19 6.09 7.22 -2.83
CA ILE A 19 5.47 6.70 -4.05
C ILE A 19 4.13 7.38 -4.31
N ILE A 20 3.24 7.44 -3.31
CA ILE A 20 1.87 7.94 -3.48
C ILE A 20 1.66 9.39 -3.02
N GLY A 21 2.70 10.04 -2.49
CA GLY A 21 2.63 11.43 -2.03
C GLY A 21 1.84 11.66 -0.73
N ILE A 22 1.48 10.61 -0.01
CA ILE A 22 0.72 10.69 1.24
C ILE A 22 1.68 10.62 2.43
N SER A 23 1.46 11.44 3.47
CA SER A 23 2.34 11.47 4.64
C SER A 23 2.33 10.12 5.40
N LYS A 24 3.47 9.77 6.03
CA LYS A 24 3.56 8.58 6.90
C LYS A 24 2.53 8.58 8.04
N SER A 25 2.22 9.76 8.56
CA SER A 25 1.23 9.93 9.64
C SER A 25 -0.18 9.64 9.14
N THR A 26 -0.53 10.09 7.93
CA THR A 26 -1.79 9.75 7.27
C THR A 26 -1.90 8.25 7.02
N LEU A 27 -0.84 7.61 6.51
CA LEU A 27 -0.79 6.15 6.34
C LEU A 27 -0.96 5.41 7.66
N ALA A 28 -0.39 5.93 8.76
CA ALA A 28 -0.58 5.36 10.09
C ALA A 28 -2.02 5.49 10.56
N ASN A 29 -2.65 6.65 10.35
CA ASN A 29 -4.05 6.87 10.69
C ASN A 29 -4.95 5.89 9.92
N TRP A 30 -4.77 5.74 8.61
CA TRP A 30 -5.54 4.79 7.78
C TRP A 30 -5.43 3.34 8.27
N ARG A 31 -4.24 2.92 8.75
CA ARG A 31 -4.08 1.58 9.35
C ARG A 31 -4.87 1.42 10.64
N VAL A 32 -5.01 2.47 11.43
CA VAL A 32 -5.75 2.47 12.72
C VAL A 32 -7.25 2.53 12.48
N THR A 33 -7.71 3.44 11.61
CA THR A 33 -9.13 3.63 11.29
C THR A 33 -9.68 2.52 10.39
N ARG A 34 -8.82 1.67 9.83
CA ARG A 34 -9.15 0.60 8.87
C ARG A 34 -9.96 1.10 7.66
N SER A 35 -9.69 2.32 7.22
CA SER A 35 -10.35 2.94 6.07
C SER A 35 -9.34 3.59 5.14
N ASP A 36 -9.64 3.55 3.84
CA ASP A 36 -9.02 4.36 2.77
C ASP A 36 -7.52 4.15 2.47
N GLY A 37 -6.84 3.23 3.14
CA GLY A 37 -5.42 2.93 2.89
C GLY A 37 -5.15 1.65 2.11
N PRO A 38 -3.96 1.52 1.49
CA PRO A 38 -3.54 0.28 0.85
C PRO A 38 -3.40 -0.87 1.87
N PRO A 39 -3.62 -2.12 1.46
CA PRO A 39 -3.39 -3.30 2.31
C PRO A 39 -1.95 -3.32 2.84
N PHE A 40 -1.77 -3.81 4.06
CA PHE A 40 -0.46 -3.85 4.71
C PHE A 40 -0.19 -5.21 5.33
N ILE A 41 1.09 -5.59 5.33
CA ILE A 41 1.61 -6.82 5.91
C ILE A 41 2.34 -6.47 7.20
N ARG A 42 1.97 -7.13 8.29
CA ARG A 42 2.66 -7.00 9.59
C ARG A 42 3.70 -8.10 9.71
N VAL A 43 4.98 -7.72 9.72
CA VAL A 43 6.14 -8.63 9.84
C VAL A 43 6.71 -8.53 11.25
N GLY A 44 6.80 -9.66 11.96
CA GLY A 44 7.44 -9.73 13.28
C GLY A 44 6.83 -8.82 14.35
N GLY A 45 5.52 -8.53 14.26
CA GLY A 45 4.78 -7.76 15.25
C GLY A 45 5.00 -6.24 15.25
N ARG A 46 6.08 -5.72 14.65
CA ARG A 46 6.38 -4.27 14.63
C ARG A 46 6.60 -3.68 13.24
N ALA A 47 7.12 -4.45 12.30
CA ALA A 47 7.40 -3.93 10.97
C ALA A 47 6.13 -3.96 10.11
N ILE A 48 5.84 -2.84 9.46
CA ILE A 48 4.77 -2.73 8.46
C ILE A 48 5.41 -2.72 7.08
N ARG A 49 4.86 -3.52 6.18
CA ARG A 49 5.27 -3.61 4.78
C ARG A 49 4.06 -3.49 3.87
N TYR A 50 4.32 -3.05 2.64
CA TYR A 50 3.33 -2.94 1.58
C TYR A 50 3.84 -3.70 0.38
N SER A 51 3.06 -4.68 -0.09
CA SER A 51 3.36 -5.36 -1.34
C SER A 51 3.20 -4.39 -2.50
N ALA A 52 4.11 -4.46 -3.47
CA ALA A 52 3.98 -3.70 -4.71
C ALA A 52 2.65 -3.99 -5.43
N ASN A 53 2.21 -5.25 -5.45
CA ASN A 53 0.97 -5.65 -6.11
C ASN A 53 -0.26 -5.07 -5.39
N ASP A 54 -0.35 -5.24 -4.07
CA ASP A 54 -1.46 -4.70 -3.28
C ASP A 54 -1.56 -3.18 -3.37
N LEU A 55 -0.40 -2.49 -3.41
CA LEU A 55 -0.35 -1.04 -3.56
C LEU A 55 -0.88 -0.61 -4.92
N LEU A 56 -0.50 -1.31 -6.00
CA LEU A 56 -1.00 -1.05 -7.35
C LEU A 56 -2.51 -1.31 -7.45
N GLU A 57 -2.99 -2.44 -6.94
CA GLU A 57 -4.41 -2.78 -6.94
C GLU A 57 -5.25 -1.75 -6.15
N TRP A 58 -4.72 -1.27 -5.03
CA TRP A 58 -5.36 -0.21 -4.27
C TRP A 58 -5.41 1.10 -5.07
N LEU A 59 -4.31 1.50 -5.73
CA LEU A 59 -4.28 2.69 -6.59
C LEU A 59 -5.30 2.60 -7.73
N GLU A 60 -5.43 1.45 -8.38
CA GLU A 60 -6.42 1.24 -9.42
C GLU A 60 -7.86 1.35 -8.87
N LYS A 61 -8.11 0.92 -7.64
CA LYS A 61 -9.43 1.13 -6.98
C LYS A 61 -9.70 2.60 -6.65
N GLN A 62 -8.65 3.39 -6.40
CA GLN A 62 -8.77 4.84 -6.18
C GLN A 62 -8.95 5.62 -7.50
N ARG A 63 -8.67 5.00 -8.64
CA ARG A 63 -8.81 5.62 -9.95
C ARG A 63 -10.27 5.97 -10.23
N ARG A 64 -10.62 7.24 -10.08
CA ARG A 64 -11.91 7.78 -10.51
C ARG A 64 -11.82 8.18 -11.98
N THR A 65 -12.71 7.64 -12.81
CA THR A 65 -12.78 7.93 -14.26
C THR A 65 -13.76 9.04 -14.60
N SER A 66 -14.52 9.56 -13.63
CA SER A 66 -15.40 10.71 -13.81
C SER A 66 -15.15 11.70 -12.68
N THR A 67 -14.76 12.92 -13.05
CA THR A 67 -14.73 14.11 -12.18
C THR A 67 -16.07 14.86 -12.24
N ALA A 68 -17.16 14.22 -12.67
CA ALA A 68 -18.48 14.81 -12.61
C ALA A 68 -18.92 14.97 -11.15
N GLY A 69 -18.61 16.14 -10.60
CA GLY A 69 -19.20 16.75 -9.42
C GLY A 69 -19.65 18.15 -9.79
#